data_AF-A0A9X3SFW6-F1
#
_entry.id   AF-A0A9X3SFW6-F1
#
_cell.length_a   1.000
_cell.length_b   1.000
_cell.length_c   1.000
_cell.angle_alpha   90.00
_cell.angle_beta   90.00
_cell.angle_gamma   90.00
#
_symmetry.space_group_name_H-M   'P 1'
#
loop_
_entity.id
_entity.type
_entity.pdbx_description
1 polymer ?
#
loop_
_entity_poly.entity_id
_entity_poly.type
_entity_poly.pdbx_seq_one_letter_code
_entity_poly.pdbx_strand_id
1 'polypeptide(L)'
;MVESIRLRRLRWRLRGAWQWPTFAVATALGAVLVARLPFQGTGGDAVGAILLVAFINLLAVAVVAPFLGLALRRRRQDLPFIIARDYAGTALLVAIFAALLLGGIVHRSARLGQEADRTAVFLAVHDYVLREAPAFAAGLGTLDSRQLEDERYRACVYRSGERHPICFFVNTDQSPAGLVRDTERLPNRS
;
A
#
# COMPACT_ATOMS: atom_id res chain seq x y z
N MET A 1 7.57 -53.65 -8.19
CA MET A 1 8.68 -52.75 -8.58
C MET A 1 8.22 -51.39 -9.18
N VAL A 2 6.92 -51.17 -9.42
CA VAL A 2 6.38 -49.91 -10.01
C VAL A 2 6.24 -48.78 -8.98
N GLU A 3 6.07 -49.10 -7.69
CA GLU A 3 5.89 -48.12 -6.60
C GLU A 3 7.07 -47.16 -6.42
N SER A 4 8.30 -47.69 -6.46
CA SER A 4 9.53 -46.93 -6.17
C SER A 4 9.86 -45.91 -7.26
N ILE A 5 9.47 -46.19 -8.51
CA ILE A 5 9.64 -45.28 -9.64
C ILE A 5 8.63 -44.12 -9.55
N ARG A 6 7.38 -44.38 -9.13
CA ARG A 6 6.39 -43.33 -8.87
C ARG A 6 6.81 -42.41 -7.73
N LEU A 7 7.26 -42.95 -6.61
CA LEU A 7 7.70 -42.15 -5.46
C LEU A 7 8.95 -41.30 -5.77
N ARG A 8 9.91 -41.84 -6.53
CA ARG A 8 11.09 -41.07 -6.98
C ARG A 8 10.70 -39.95 -7.95
N ARG A 9 9.79 -40.19 -8.89
CA ARG A 9 9.27 -39.14 -9.80
C ARG A 9 8.45 -38.09 -9.07
N LEU A 10 7.61 -38.48 -8.11
CA LEU A 10 6.81 -37.56 -7.30
C LEU A 10 7.71 -36.67 -6.44
N ARG A 11 8.72 -37.24 -5.77
CA ARG A 11 9.73 -36.47 -5.01
C ARG A 11 10.54 -35.52 -5.89
N TRP A 12 10.79 -35.89 -7.15
CA TRP A 12 11.48 -35.03 -8.11
C TRP A 12 10.60 -33.85 -8.55
N ARG A 13 9.31 -34.09 -8.81
CA ARG A 13 8.35 -33.02 -9.09
C ARG A 13 8.18 -32.08 -7.90
N LEU A 14 8.12 -32.63 -6.68
CA LEU A 14 8.04 -31.83 -5.45
C LEU A 14 9.34 -31.09 -5.10
N ARG A 15 10.50 -31.41 -5.71
CA ARG A 15 11.76 -30.70 -5.47
C ARG A 15 12.06 -29.56 -6.45
N GLY A 16 11.40 -29.54 -7.61
CA GLY A 16 11.66 -28.54 -8.65
C GLY A 16 10.41 -27.87 -9.21
N ALA A 17 9.30 -27.93 -8.46
CA ALA A 17 8.05 -27.26 -8.81
C ALA A 17 7.54 -26.39 -7.64
N TRP A 18 8.44 -25.83 -6.82
CA TRP A 18 8.04 -24.94 -5.73
C TRP A 18 7.70 -23.53 -6.20
N GLN A 19 8.17 -23.13 -7.38
CA GLN A 19 7.97 -21.77 -7.86
C GLN A 19 6.48 -21.46 -8.14
N TRP A 20 5.70 -22.38 -8.73
CA TRP A 20 4.28 -22.17 -8.96
C TRP A 20 3.44 -22.02 -7.67
N PRO A 21 3.51 -22.94 -6.69
CA PRO A 21 2.75 -22.79 -5.46
C PRO A 21 3.21 -21.57 -4.67
N THR A 22 4.52 -21.27 -4.63
CA THR A 22 5.01 -20.04 -4.01
C THR A 22 4.51 -18.80 -4.73
N PHE A 23 4.46 -18.79 -6.06
CA PHE A 23 3.90 -17.68 -6.82
C PHE A 23 2.43 -17.45 -6.48
N ALA A 24 1.61 -18.50 -6.47
CA ALA A 24 0.19 -18.40 -6.15
C ALA A 24 -0.02 -17.87 -4.72
N VAL A 25 0.68 -18.44 -3.74
CA VAL A 25 0.58 -18.04 -2.33
C VAL A 25 1.12 -16.63 -2.10
N ALA A 26 2.32 -16.30 -2.62
CA ALA A 26 2.91 -14.98 -2.47
C ALA A 26 2.09 -13.90 -3.16
N THR A 27 1.43 -14.22 -4.28
CA THR A 27 0.53 -13.29 -4.95
C THR A 27 -0.74 -13.06 -4.14
N ALA A 28 -1.39 -14.13 -3.66
CA ALA A 28 -2.59 -14.01 -2.84
C ALA A 28 -2.31 -13.25 -1.53
N LEU A 29 -1.29 -13.66 -0.77
CA LEU A 29 -0.93 -13.00 0.49
C LEU A 29 -0.38 -11.59 0.26
N GLY A 30 0.43 -11.39 -0.78
CA GLY A 30 0.95 -10.07 -1.14
C GLY A 30 -0.17 -9.10 -1.51
N ALA A 31 -1.19 -9.54 -2.23
CA ALA A 31 -2.36 -8.72 -2.55
C ALA A 31 -3.15 -8.33 -1.29
N VAL A 32 -3.32 -9.27 -0.35
CA VAL A 32 -3.93 -8.99 0.95
C VAL A 32 -3.10 -7.95 1.73
N LEU A 33 -1.77 -8.09 1.74
CA LEU A 33 -0.89 -7.14 2.40
C LEU A 33 -1.01 -5.74 1.78
N VAL A 34 -0.95 -5.62 0.46
CA VAL A 34 -1.05 -4.32 -0.23
C VAL A 34 -2.44 -3.68 -0.03
N ALA A 35 -3.50 -4.48 -0.05
CA ALA A 35 -4.86 -3.99 0.15
C ALA A 35 -5.12 -3.53 1.61
N ARG A 36 -4.53 -4.20 2.60
CA ARG A 36 -4.74 -3.91 4.03
C ARG A 36 -3.71 -2.96 4.63
N LEU A 37 -2.49 -2.96 4.10
CA LEU A 37 -1.38 -2.09 4.49
C LEU A 37 -0.86 -1.32 3.27
N PRO A 38 -1.68 -0.44 2.69
CA PRO A 38 -1.23 0.40 1.59
C PRO A 38 -0.09 1.31 2.06
N PHE A 39 1.01 1.29 1.31
CA PHE A 39 2.15 2.16 1.58
C PHE A 39 1.80 3.65 1.49
N GLN A 40 0.83 4.02 0.65
CA GLN A 40 0.47 5.41 0.34
C GLN A 40 -1.03 5.53 0.02
N GLY A 41 -1.70 6.59 0.46
CA GLY A 41 -3.08 6.91 0.08
C GLY A 41 -4.19 6.02 0.68
N THR A 42 -5.43 6.21 0.26
CA THR A 42 -6.54 5.29 0.58
C THR A 42 -6.26 3.94 -0.08
N GLY A 43 -6.39 2.84 0.66
CA GLY A 43 -6.06 1.50 0.15
C GLY A 43 -6.69 1.23 -1.22
N GLY A 44 -5.88 0.73 -2.15
CA GLY A 44 -6.33 0.41 -3.50
C GLY A 44 -7.44 -0.66 -3.49
N ASP A 45 -8.22 -0.69 -4.57
CA ASP A 45 -9.21 -1.74 -4.79
C ASP A 45 -8.54 -3.13 -4.81
N ALA A 46 -9.24 -4.14 -4.30
CA ALA A 46 -8.67 -5.50 -4.17
C ALA A 46 -8.19 -6.06 -5.52
N VAL A 47 -8.87 -5.69 -6.62
CA VAL A 47 -8.49 -6.08 -7.97
C VAL A 47 -7.19 -5.41 -8.38
N GLY A 48 -7.06 -4.10 -8.20
CA GLY A 48 -5.80 -3.36 -8.39
C GLY A 48 -4.64 -3.94 -7.59
N ALA A 49 -4.85 -4.30 -6.33
CA ALA A 49 -3.82 -4.93 -5.50
C ALA A 49 -3.37 -6.30 -6.04
N ILE A 50 -4.30 -7.15 -6.47
CA ILE A 50 -3.97 -8.44 -7.09
C ILE A 50 -3.19 -8.24 -8.38
N LEU A 51 -3.65 -7.37 -9.27
CA LEU A 51 -3.00 -7.10 -10.54
C LEU A 51 -1.57 -6.58 -10.35
N LEU A 52 -1.39 -5.64 -9.44
CA LEU A 52 -0.07 -5.07 -9.14
C LEU A 52 0.89 -6.15 -8.62
N VAL A 53 0.47 -6.92 -7.62
CA VAL A 53 1.33 -7.95 -7.01
C VAL A 53 1.61 -9.08 -8.00
N ALA A 54 0.61 -9.51 -8.77
CA ALA A 54 0.78 -10.52 -9.80
C ALA A 54 1.76 -10.05 -10.88
N PHE A 55 1.66 -8.80 -11.32
CA PHE A 55 2.55 -8.21 -12.31
C PHE A 55 3.99 -8.14 -11.81
N ILE A 56 4.22 -7.66 -10.59
CA ILE A 56 5.56 -7.61 -9.98
C ILE A 56 6.15 -9.01 -9.85
N ASN A 57 5.39 -9.98 -9.32
CA ASN A 57 5.84 -11.35 -9.17
C ASN A 57 6.15 -12.00 -10.54
N LEU A 58 5.36 -11.69 -11.56
CA LEU A 58 5.56 -12.22 -12.91
C LEU A 58 6.83 -11.64 -13.54
N LEU A 59 7.07 -10.33 -13.40
CA LEU A 59 8.31 -9.69 -13.81
C LEU A 59 9.53 -10.30 -13.10
N ALA A 60 9.44 -10.47 -11.79
CA ALA A 60 10.49 -11.08 -10.98
C ALA A 60 10.85 -12.49 -11.48
N VAL A 61 9.85 -13.33 -11.73
CA VAL A 61 10.06 -14.72 -12.16
C VAL A 61 10.47 -14.83 -13.63
N ALA A 62 9.89 -14.01 -14.51
CA ALA A 62 10.16 -14.07 -15.95
C ALA A 62 11.51 -13.44 -16.31
N VAL A 63 11.84 -12.30 -15.70
CA VAL A 63 13.01 -11.50 -16.05
C VAL A 63 14.16 -11.72 -15.09
N VAL A 64 13.95 -11.67 -13.77
CA VAL A 64 15.05 -11.66 -12.78
C VAL A 64 15.52 -13.07 -12.41
N ALA A 65 14.60 -14.02 -12.23
CA ALA A 65 14.94 -15.38 -11.83
C ALA A 65 15.91 -16.12 -12.78
N PRO A 66 15.87 -15.97 -14.12
CA PRO A 66 16.88 -16.55 -15.02
C PRO A 66 18.30 -16.07 -14.71
N PHE A 67 18.50 -14.78 -14.48
CA PHE A 67 19.82 -14.22 -14.16
C PHE A 67 20.30 -14.66 -12.78
N LEU A 68 19.41 -14.68 -11.78
CA LEU A 68 19.74 -15.22 -10.46
C LEU A 68 20.06 -16.72 -10.50
N GLY A 69 19.35 -17.49 -11.32
CA GLY A 69 19.65 -18.91 -11.55
C GLY A 69 21.02 -19.12 -12.18
N LEU A 70 21.42 -18.28 -13.13
CA LEU A 70 22.77 -18.30 -13.71
C LEU A 70 23.84 -17.94 -12.67
N ALA A 71 23.61 -16.90 -11.86
CA ALA A 71 24.52 -16.50 -10.79
C ALA A 71 24.64 -17.59 -9.70
N LEU A 72 23.53 -18.23 -9.33
CA LEU A 72 23.50 -19.33 -8.38
C LEU A 72 24.34 -20.52 -8.88
N ARG A 73 24.26 -20.84 -10.16
CA ARG A 73 25.08 -21.91 -10.78
C ARG A 73 26.57 -21.61 -10.78
N ARG A 74 26.98 -20.33 -10.80
CA ARG A 74 28.40 -19.97 -10.62
C ARG A 74 28.92 -20.37 -9.24
N ARG A 75 28.06 -20.40 -8.21
CA ARG A 75 28.40 -20.86 -6.86
C ARG A 75 28.10 -22.33 -6.59
N ARG A 76 27.08 -22.89 -7.25
CA ARG A 76 26.62 -24.27 -7.10
C ARG A 76 26.51 -24.94 -8.48
N GLN A 77 27.65 -25.44 -8.95
CA GLN A 77 27.78 -26.07 -10.26
C GLN A 77 27.11 -27.45 -10.34
N ASP A 78 26.80 -28.04 -9.19
CA ASP A 78 26.11 -29.33 -9.00
C ASP A 78 24.63 -29.31 -9.41
N LEU A 79 24.03 -28.12 -9.55
CA LEU A 79 22.60 -27.96 -9.85
C LEU A 79 22.31 -27.88 -11.37
N PRO A 80 21.36 -28.71 -11.87
CA PRO A 80 20.79 -28.54 -13.21
C PRO A 80 20.10 -27.18 -13.37
N PHE A 81 20.14 -26.63 -14.58
CA PHE A 81 19.60 -25.29 -14.89
C PHE A 81 18.14 -25.09 -14.46
N ILE A 82 17.28 -26.08 -14.72
CA ILE A 82 15.84 -26.01 -14.40
C ILE A 82 15.61 -25.85 -12.90
N ILE A 83 16.35 -26.60 -12.08
CA ILE A 83 16.20 -26.59 -10.62
C ILE A 83 16.79 -25.31 -10.03
N ALA A 84 17.95 -24.87 -10.54
CA ALA A 84 18.56 -23.62 -10.10
C ALA A 84 17.64 -22.42 -10.36
N ARG A 85 16.93 -22.41 -11.50
CA ARG A 85 15.93 -21.38 -11.83
C ARG A 85 14.70 -21.44 -10.91
N ASP A 86 14.16 -22.64 -10.65
CA ASP A 86 13.01 -22.82 -9.74
C ASP A 86 13.32 -22.33 -8.32
N TYR A 87 14.50 -22.67 -7.78
CA TYR A 87 14.93 -22.18 -6.47
C TYR A 87 15.20 -20.67 -6.46
N ALA A 88 15.85 -20.13 -7.49
CA ALA A 88 16.09 -18.69 -7.59
C ALA A 88 14.77 -17.90 -7.65
N GLY A 89 13.80 -18.37 -8.46
CA GLY A 89 12.48 -17.77 -8.55
C GLY A 89 11.71 -17.85 -7.23
N THR A 90 11.73 -19.01 -6.57
CA THR A 90 11.09 -19.21 -5.27
C THR A 90 11.69 -18.30 -4.20
N ALA A 91 13.02 -18.24 -4.09
CA ALA A 91 13.72 -17.37 -3.14
C ALA A 91 13.42 -15.88 -3.41
N LEU A 92 13.36 -15.48 -4.68
CA LEU A 92 13.03 -14.12 -5.06
C LEU A 92 11.59 -13.75 -4.66
N LEU A 93 10.61 -14.62 -4.89
CA LEU A 93 9.22 -14.41 -4.47
C LEU A 93 9.10 -14.27 -2.95
N VAL A 94 9.79 -15.12 -2.20
CA VAL A 94 9.84 -15.03 -0.73
C VAL A 94 10.46 -13.72 -0.28
N ALA A 95 11.56 -13.28 -0.92
CA ALA A 95 12.21 -12.01 -0.59
C ALA A 95 11.31 -10.80 -0.88
N ILE A 96 10.62 -10.77 -2.02
CA ILE A 96 9.65 -9.72 -2.36
C ILE A 96 8.52 -9.69 -1.33
N PHE A 97 7.94 -10.85 -1.01
CA PHE A 97 6.89 -10.94 0.00
C PHE A 97 7.36 -10.44 1.37
N ALA A 98 8.55 -10.83 1.81
CA ALA A 98 9.13 -10.37 3.06
C ALA A 98 9.37 -8.85 3.07
N ALA A 99 9.86 -8.29 1.95
CA ALA A 99 10.05 -6.84 1.81
C ALA A 99 8.71 -6.08 1.91
N LEU A 100 7.66 -6.58 1.27
CA LEU A 100 6.32 -6.00 1.35
C LEU A 100 5.77 -6.06 2.78
N LEU A 101 5.91 -7.21 3.45
CA LEU A 101 5.48 -7.39 4.85
C LEU A 101 6.20 -6.42 5.78
N LEU A 102 7.54 -6.37 5.73
CA LEU A 102 8.35 -5.49 6.57
C LEU A 102 8.03 -4.03 6.31
N GLY A 103 7.94 -3.65 5.03
CA GLY A 103 7.58 -2.29 4.66
C GLY A 103 6.19 -1.88 5.19
N GLY A 104 5.19 -2.78 5.09
CA GLY A 104 3.86 -2.54 5.65
C GLY A 104 3.84 -2.39 7.17
N ILE A 105 4.63 -3.21 7.88
CA ILE A 105 4.77 -3.11 9.35
C ILE A 105 5.43 -1.79 9.75
N VAL A 106 6.53 -1.41 9.09
CA VAL A 106 7.29 -0.18 9.38
C VAL A 106 6.43 1.07 9.19
N HIS A 107 5.58 1.10 8.16
CA HIS A 107 4.75 2.28 7.87
C HIS A 107 3.43 2.30 8.65
N ARG A 108 3.07 1.24 9.37
CA ARG A 108 1.78 1.14 10.07
C ARG A 108 1.59 2.24 11.11
N SER A 109 2.63 2.60 11.87
CA SER A 109 2.54 3.65 12.89
C SER A 109 2.27 5.02 12.28
N ALA A 110 2.99 5.37 11.21
CA ALA A 110 2.80 6.62 10.48
C ALA A 110 1.37 6.73 9.91
N ARG A 111 0.78 5.61 9.46
CA ARG A 111 -0.60 5.56 8.97
C ARG A 111 -1.63 5.85 10.06
N LEU A 112 -1.45 5.27 11.25
CA LEU A 112 -2.36 5.51 12.38
C LEU A 112 -2.33 6.97 12.83
N GLY A 113 -1.15 7.61 12.81
CA GLY A 113 -1.03 9.06 13.05
C GLY A 113 -1.83 9.87 12.02
N GLN A 114 -1.61 9.60 10.74
CA GLN A 114 -2.34 10.29 9.66
C GLN A 114 -3.87 10.11 9.71
N GLU A 115 -4.36 8.95 10.15
CA GLU A 115 -5.80 8.73 10.32
C GLU A 115 -6.35 9.55 11.50
N ALA A 116 -5.65 9.56 12.64
CA ALA A 116 -6.03 10.37 13.79
C ALA A 116 -6.02 11.87 13.47
N ASP A 117 -4.99 12.34 12.75
CA ASP A 117 -4.87 13.73 12.31
C ASP A 117 -6.04 14.14 11.41
N ARG A 118 -6.40 13.31 10.43
CA ARG A 118 -7.55 13.58 9.54
C ARG A 118 -8.86 13.66 10.30
N THR A 119 -9.06 12.79 11.30
CA THR A 119 -10.25 12.85 12.16
C THR A 119 -10.25 14.13 12.99
N ALA A 120 -9.11 14.51 13.57
CA ALA A 120 -8.97 15.76 14.32
C ALA A 120 -9.27 16.99 13.45
N VAL A 121 -8.76 17.01 12.21
CA VAL A 121 -9.04 18.07 11.22
C VAL A 121 -10.53 18.16 10.90
N PHE A 122 -11.16 17.01 10.63
CA PHE A 122 -12.60 16.98 10.34
C PHE A 122 -13.42 17.51 11.52
N LEU A 123 -13.14 17.05 12.74
CA LEU A 123 -13.88 17.47 13.94
C LEU A 123 -13.70 18.97 14.23
N ALA A 124 -12.47 19.48 14.16
CA ALA A 124 -12.20 20.90 14.39
C ALA A 124 -12.98 21.81 13.41
N VAL A 125 -12.95 21.47 12.12
CA VAL A 125 -13.67 22.24 11.08
C VAL A 125 -15.17 22.06 11.23
N HIS A 126 -15.65 20.85 11.52
CA HIS A 126 -17.06 20.56 11.76
C HIS A 126 -17.62 21.42 12.90
N ASP A 127 -16.95 21.43 14.05
CA ASP A 127 -17.36 22.19 15.23
C ASP A 127 -17.33 23.69 15.00
N TYR A 128 -16.36 24.19 14.22
CA TYR A 128 -16.30 25.60 13.83
C TYR A 128 -17.45 25.97 12.90
N VAL A 129 -17.67 25.20 11.83
CA VAL A 129 -18.69 25.49 10.82
C VAL A 129 -20.10 25.46 11.43
N LEU A 130 -20.39 24.49 12.30
CA LEU A 130 -21.69 24.44 12.97
C LEU A 130 -21.93 25.63 13.91
N ARG A 131 -20.89 26.16 14.56
CA ARG A 131 -21.00 27.27 15.51
C ARG A 131 -20.95 28.65 14.84
N GLU A 132 -20.01 28.88 13.95
CA GLU A 132 -19.70 30.21 13.41
C GLU A 132 -20.13 30.41 11.95
N ALA A 133 -20.24 29.34 11.16
CA ALA A 133 -20.51 29.43 9.73
C ALA A 133 -21.57 28.43 9.23
N PRO A 134 -22.77 28.36 9.83
CA PRO A 134 -23.75 27.30 9.57
C PRO A 134 -24.23 27.25 8.11
N ALA A 135 -24.10 28.35 7.38
CA ALA A 135 -24.36 28.40 5.94
C ALA A 135 -23.50 27.42 5.11
N PHE A 136 -22.34 27.00 5.62
CA PHE A 136 -21.44 26.03 5.00
C PHE A 136 -21.65 24.60 5.51
N ALA A 137 -22.60 24.34 6.42
CA ALA A 137 -22.80 23.03 7.04
C ALA A 137 -23.11 21.92 6.02
N ALA A 138 -23.84 22.24 4.95
CA ALA A 138 -24.12 21.29 3.87
C ALA A 138 -22.86 20.82 3.13
N GLY A 139 -21.76 21.60 3.18
CA GLY A 139 -20.48 21.29 2.56
C GLY A 139 -19.57 20.40 3.39
N LEU A 140 -19.92 20.10 4.65
CA LEU A 140 -19.05 19.32 5.54
C LEU A 140 -18.83 17.88 5.03
N GLY A 141 -19.79 17.32 4.29
CA GLY A 141 -19.65 16.00 3.67
C GLY A 141 -18.64 15.94 2.52
N THR A 142 -18.23 17.09 1.98
CA THR A 142 -17.25 17.22 0.90
C THR A 142 -16.04 18.05 1.31
N LEU A 143 -15.71 18.06 2.61
CA LEU A 143 -14.52 18.70 3.16
C LEU A 143 -13.26 18.25 2.40
N ASP A 144 -12.59 19.18 1.73
CA ASP A 144 -11.36 18.91 1.00
C ASP A 144 -10.18 19.31 1.87
N SER A 145 -9.37 18.34 2.29
CA SER A 145 -8.20 18.57 3.12
C SER A 145 -6.91 18.19 2.39
N ARG A 146 -5.87 18.98 2.61
CA ARG A 146 -4.53 18.75 2.08
C ARG A 146 -3.52 18.93 3.20
N GLN A 147 -2.60 17.99 3.32
CA GLN A 147 -1.46 18.14 4.22
C GLN A 147 -0.47 19.14 3.62
N LEU A 148 -0.07 20.14 4.41
CA LEU A 148 0.97 21.09 4.03
C LEU A 148 2.33 20.66 4.58
N GLU A 149 2.36 20.34 5.86
CA GLU A 149 3.54 19.92 6.62
C GLU A 149 3.14 18.81 7.60
N ASP A 150 4.10 18.27 8.37
CA ASP A 150 3.78 17.35 9.47
C ASP A 150 2.86 18.06 10.47
N GLU A 151 1.76 17.39 10.86
CA GLU A 151 0.76 17.89 11.81
C GLU A 151 0.04 19.19 11.40
N ARG A 152 0.23 19.65 10.16
CA ARG A 152 -0.36 20.89 9.64
C ARG A 152 -1.12 20.67 8.33
N TYR A 153 -2.40 20.98 8.38
CA TYR A 153 -3.36 20.73 7.30
C TYR A 153 -4.05 22.01 6.85
N ARG A 154 -4.44 22.05 5.58
CA ARG A 154 -5.36 23.05 5.02
C ARG A 154 -6.65 22.36 4.64
N ALA A 155 -7.76 22.78 5.22
CA ALA A 155 -9.08 22.19 5.00
C ALA A 155 -10.05 23.24 4.48
N CYS A 156 -10.77 22.94 3.40
CA CYS A 156 -11.70 23.84 2.74
C CYS A 156 -13.10 23.24 2.65
N VAL A 157 -14.11 24.04 2.96
CA VAL A 157 -15.53 23.69 2.88
C VAL A 157 -16.20 24.50 1.80
N TYR A 158 -16.93 23.83 0.92
CA TYR A 158 -17.63 24.45 -0.21
C TYR A 158 -19.12 24.60 0.10
N ARG A 159 -19.72 25.68 -0.36
CA ARG A 159 -21.17 25.89 -0.31
C ARG A 159 -21.73 25.85 -1.72
N SER A 160 -22.88 25.20 -1.89
CA SER A 160 -23.59 25.18 -3.17
C SER A 160 -23.93 26.60 -3.63
N GLY A 161 -23.59 26.94 -4.86
CA GLY A 161 -23.78 28.28 -5.44
C GLY A 161 -22.71 29.31 -5.08
N GLU A 162 -21.76 29.00 -4.20
CA GLU A 162 -20.66 29.89 -3.80
C GLU A 162 -19.41 29.56 -4.62
N ARG A 163 -18.78 30.58 -5.22
CA ARG A 163 -17.56 30.37 -6.03
C ARG A 163 -16.31 30.13 -5.19
N HIS A 164 -16.31 30.62 -3.94
CA HIS A 164 -15.15 30.63 -3.07
C HIS A 164 -15.41 29.78 -1.81
N PRO A 165 -14.56 28.78 -1.50
CA PRO A 165 -14.67 28.04 -0.27
C PRO A 165 -14.28 28.88 0.96
N ILE A 166 -14.69 28.43 2.14
CA ILE A 166 -14.07 28.83 3.39
C ILE A 166 -12.97 27.82 3.74
N CYS A 167 -11.76 28.32 3.97
CA CYS A 167 -10.59 27.49 4.24
C CYS A 167 -10.02 27.76 5.64
N PHE A 168 -9.33 26.77 6.18
CA PHE A 168 -8.75 26.77 7.51
C PHE A 168 -7.37 26.14 7.47
N PHE A 169 -6.43 26.70 8.23
CA PHE A 169 -5.24 26.00 8.68
C PHE A 169 -5.57 25.29 9.99
N VAL A 170 -5.25 24.01 10.04
CA VAL A 170 -5.50 23.15 11.20
C VAL A 170 -4.19 22.54 11.65
N ASN A 171 -3.85 22.73 12.92
CA ASN A 171 -2.70 22.12 13.56
C ASN A 171 -3.18 20.98 14.49
N THR A 172 -2.65 19.77 14.30
CA THR A 172 -3.02 18.57 15.06
C THR A 172 -2.02 18.23 16.18
N ASP A 173 -1.02 19.08 16.39
CA ASP A 173 -0.03 19.03 17.48
C ASP A 173 -0.65 19.27 18.88
N GLN A 174 -1.86 19.82 18.93
CA GLN A 174 -2.59 20.14 20.15
C GLN A 174 -3.97 19.47 20.20
N SER A 175 -4.47 19.23 21.42
CA SER A 175 -5.81 18.65 21.67
C SER A 175 -6.65 19.60 22.54
N PRO A 176 -7.77 20.17 22.03
CA PRO A 176 -8.31 20.01 20.68
C PRO A 176 -7.44 20.69 19.60
N ALA A 177 -7.53 20.20 18.36
CA ALA A 177 -6.77 20.72 17.22
C ALA A 177 -6.97 22.24 17.04
N GLY A 178 -5.86 22.95 16.80
CA GLY A 178 -5.87 24.38 16.60
C GLY A 178 -6.41 24.73 15.23
N LEU A 179 -7.32 25.70 15.17
CA LEU A 179 -7.97 26.11 13.94
C LEU A 179 -7.83 27.61 13.74
N VAL A 180 -7.26 27.99 12.60
CA VAL A 180 -7.12 29.38 12.17
C VAL A 180 -7.74 29.51 10.79
N ARG A 181 -8.63 30.49 10.62
CA ARG A 181 -9.24 30.77 9.32
C ARG A 181 -8.18 31.24 8.33
N ASP A 182 -8.15 30.62 7.16
CA ASP A 182 -7.34 31.06 6.05
C ASP A 182 -8.02 32.25 5.37
N THR A 183 -7.26 33.34 5.21
CA THR A 183 -7.71 34.54 4.51
C THR A 183 -7.70 34.38 2.99
N GLU A 184 -6.90 33.44 2.48
CA GLU A 184 -6.84 33.11 1.05
C GLU A 184 -8.00 32.16 0.69
N ARG A 185 -8.97 32.66 -0.07
CA ARG A 185 -10.15 31.87 -0.48
C ARG A 185 -9.91 31.01 -1.74
N LEU A 186 -8.67 30.59 -1.95
CA LEU A 186 -8.29 29.76 -3.08
C LEU A 186 -8.57 28.27 -2.77
N PRO A 187 -9.14 27.52 -3.73
CA PRO A 187 -9.37 26.08 -3.54
C PRO A 187 -8.04 25.33 -3.39
N ASN A 188 -8.09 24.16 -2.74
CA ASN A 188 -6.91 23.29 -2.61
C ASN A 188 -6.45 22.65 -3.92
N ARG A 189 -7.33 22.64 -4.94
CA ARG A 189 -7.08 22.12 -6.28
C ARG A 189 -7.25 23.26 -7.28
N SER A 190 -6.16 23.60 -7.98
CA SER A 190 -6.14 24.52 -9.12
C SER A 190 -6.24 23.73 -10.43
#